data_AF-A0A2W4PIW7-F1
#
_entry.id   AF-A0A2W4PIW7-F1
#
_cell.length_a   1.000
_cell.length_b   1.000
_cell.length_c   1.000
_cell.angle_alpha   90.00
_cell.angle_beta   90.00
_cell.angle_gamma   90.00
#
_symmetry.space_group_name_H-M   'P 1'
#
loop_
_entity.id
_entity.type
_entity.pdbx_description
1 polymer ?
#
loop_
_entity_poly.entity_id
_entity_poly.type
_entity_poly.pdbx_seq_one_letter_code
_entity_poly.pdbx_strand_id
1 'polypeptide(L)' 'MTPENQSSSDPKKRNKFREFFELNEVLGYFFRRKDPARPSNFNIRMMHGINKISIVVFLLGVMWLIYKLLLR' A
#
# COMPACT_ATOMS: atom_id res chain seq x y z
N MET A 1 -41.63 -18.39 -16.05
CA MET A 1 -40.45 -18.81 -16.84
C MET A 1 -40.11 -17.68 -17.80
N THR A 2 -39.03 -16.97 -17.53
CA THR A 2 -38.27 -16.14 -18.47
C THR A 2 -36.78 -16.30 -18.13
N PRO A 3 -35.89 -16.22 -19.11
CA PRO A 3 -34.53 -16.74 -19.04
C PRO A 3 -33.51 -15.70 -18.56
N GLU A 4 -32.40 -16.22 -18.03
CA GLU A 4 -30.99 -15.76 -18.10
C GLU A 4 -30.65 -14.26 -18.04
N ASN A 5 -29.72 -13.89 -17.14
CA ASN A 5 -28.37 -13.51 -17.60
C ASN A 5 -27.33 -13.55 -16.46
N GLN A 6 -26.34 -14.42 -16.62
CA GLN A 6 -25.13 -14.48 -15.83
C GLN A 6 -24.26 -13.25 -16.16
N SER A 7 -23.86 -12.47 -15.15
CA SER A 7 -22.72 -11.55 -15.30
C SER A 7 -21.55 -12.08 -14.50
N SER A 8 -20.85 -12.99 -15.15
CA SER A 8 -19.46 -13.41 -14.98
C SER A 8 -18.62 -12.42 -14.17
N SER A 9 -18.19 -12.80 -12.97
CA SER A 9 -17.10 -12.15 -12.27
C SER A 9 -15.78 -12.53 -12.95
N ASP A 10 -15.47 -11.84 -14.03
CA ASP A 10 -14.21 -11.91 -14.75
C ASP A 10 -13.04 -11.76 -13.76
N PRO A 11 -12.06 -12.69 -13.70
CA PRO A 11 -10.90 -12.54 -12.84
C PRO A 11 -10.05 -11.38 -13.36
N LYS A 12 -10.39 -10.18 -12.88
CA LYS A 12 -9.76 -8.89 -13.18
C LYS A 12 -8.25 -9.08 -13.18
N LYS A 13 -7.65 -9.17 -14.37
CA LYS A 13 -6.21 -9.26 -14.59
C LYS A 13 -5.56 -8.08 -13.87
N ARG A 14 -5.06 -8.32 -12.65
CA ARG A 14 -4.45 -7.29 -11.81
C ARG A 14 -3.15 -6.89 -12.49
N ASN A 15 -3.18 -5.78 -13.22
CA ASN A 15 -2.03 -5.28 -13.94
C ASN A 15 -0.96 -4.90 -12.91
N LYS A 16 0.12 -5.70 -12.80
CA LYS A 16 1.26 -5.46 -11.87
C LYS A 16 1.79 -4.02 -11.94
N PHE A 17 1.70 -3.39 -13.10
CA PHE A 17 2.05 -1.98 -13.27
C PHE A 17 1.27 -1.03 -12.36
N ARG A 18 -0.01 -1.29 -12.08
CA ARG A 18 -0.81 -0.48 -11.15
C ARG A 18 -0.31 -0.62 -9.70
N GLU A 19 0.08 -1.83 -9.30
CA GLU A 19 0.75 -2.08 -8.01
C GLU A 19 2.06 -1.28 -7.88
N PHE A 20 2.87 -1.20 -8.95
CA PHE A 20 4.08 -0.36 -8.94
C PHE A 20 3.75 1.15 -8.86
N PHE A 21 2.65 1.60 -9.47
CA PHE A 21 2.18 2.98 -9.28
C PHE A 21 1.65 3.24 -7.86
N GLU A 22 1.03 2.25 -7.21
CA GLU A 22 0.65 2.33 -5.80
C GLU A 22 1.89 2.40 -4.88
N LEU A 23 3.02 1.78 -5.26
CA LEU A 23 4.30 1.94 -4.56
C LEU A 23 4.85 3.38 -4.64
N ASN A 24 4.64 4.10 -5.75
CA ASN A 24 4.96 5.53 -5.82
C ASN A 24 4.08 6.37 -4.89
N GLU A 25 2.82 5.97 -4.70
CA GLU A 25 1.92 6.61 -3.75
C GLU A 25 2.40 6.44 -2.30
N VAL A 26 2.97 5.28 -1.91
CA VAL A 26 3.59 5.13 -0.59
C VAL A 26 4.89 5.91 -0.42
N LEU A 27 5.66 6.21 -1.47
CA LEU A 27 6.73 7.22 -1.37
C LEU A 27 6.13 8.60 -1.13
N GLY A 28 5.10 8.97 -1.89
CA GLY A 28 4.33 10.20 -1.67
C GLY A 28 3.75 10.29 -0.26
N TYR A 29 3.45 9.17 0.38
CA TYR A 29 2.90 9.07 1.73
C TYR A 29 3.89 9.40 2.87
N PHE A 30 5.20 9.22 2.66
CA PHE A 30 6.25 9.76 3.55
C PHE A 30 6.47 11.25 3.34
N PHE A 31 6.33 11.74 2.10
CA PHE A 31 6.47 13.16 1.77
C PHE A 31 5.17 13.97 1.95
N ARG A 32 4.02 13.32 2.16
CA ARG A 32 2.72 13.99 2.36
C ARG A 32 2.72 14.65 3.73
N ARG A 33 2.94 15.98 3.73
CA ARG A 33 2.83 16.85 4.91
C ARG A 33 1.53 16.55 5.66
N LYS A 34 1.65 16.36 6.98
CA LYS A 34 0.55 16.01 7.87
C LYS A 34 -0.39 17.21 7.97
N ASP A 35 -1.56 17.08 7.37
CA ASP A 35 -2.60 18.10 7.39
C ASP A 35 -3.33 18.07 8.76
N PRO A 36 -3.23 19.13 9.58
CA PRO A 36 -3.64 19.11 10.99
C PRO A 36 -5.16 19.23 11.22
N ALA A 37 -5.96 19.50 10.19
CA ALA A 37 -7.37 19.92 10.34
C ALA A 37 -8.43 18.79 10.39
N ARG A 38 -8.11 17.58 10.89
CA ARG A 38 -9.05 16.43 10.84
C ARG A 38 -9.36 15.88 12.24
N PRO A 39 -10.64 15.66 12.60
CA PRO A 39 -11.02 15.15 13.92
C PRO A 39 -10.40 13.78 14.16
N SER A 40 -9.77 13.63 15.32
CA SER A 40 -8.81 12.59 15.62
C SER A 40 -9.44 11.34 16.23
N ASN A 41 -10.16 10.56 15.43
CA ASN A 41 -10.55 9.22 15.85
C ASN A 41 -9.31 8.32 15.88
N PHE A 42 -8.86 7.96 17.08
CA PHE A 42 -7.61 7.22 17.33
C PHE A 42 -7.55 5.90 16.54
N ASN A 43 -8.69 5.23 16.34
CA ASN A 43 -8.81 4.01 15.52
C ASN A 43 -8.40 4.22 14.05
N ILE A 44 -8.82 5.33 13.42
CA ILE A 44 -8.48 5.62 12.02
C ILE A 44 -6.98 5.98 11.91
N ARG A 45 -6.42 6.66 12.92
CA ARG A 45 -4.99 6.95 13.00
C ARG A 45 -4.15 5.68 13.21
N MET A 46 -4.62 4.74 14.04
CA MET A 46 -3.98 3.44 14.23
C MET A 46 -4.03 2.60 12.95
N MET A 47 -5.18 2.50 12.29
CA MET A 47 -5.32 1.75 11.04
C MET A 47 -4.36 2.27 9.97
N HIS A 48 -4.22 3.59 9.87
CA HIS A 48 -3.28 4.26 8.97
C HIS A 48 -1.81 4.14 9.42
N GLY A 49 -1.58 4.12 10.74
CA GLY A 49 -0.27 3.97 11.36
C GLY A 49 0.32 2.59 11.18
N ILE A 50 -0.48 1.54 11.40
CA ILE A 50 -0.08 0.14 11.15
C ILE A 50 0.30 -0.03 9.67
N ASN A 51 -0.47 0.57 8.76
CA ASN A 51 -0.13 0.57 7.33
C ASN A 51 1.13 1.40 6.99
N LYS A 52 1.52 2.41 7.80
CA LYS A 52 2.84 3.07 7.66
C LYS A 52 3.98 2.19 8.16
N ILE A 53 3.77 1.56 9.31
CA ILE A 53 4.79 0.75 9.98
C ILE A 53 5.21 -0.43 9.11
N SER A 54 4.26 -1.06 8.41
CA SER A 54 4.56 -2.17 7.49
C SER A 54 5.55 -1.76 6.37
N ILE A 55 5.36 -0.60 5.74
CA ILE A 55 6.30 -0.08 4.73
C ILE A 55 7.67 0.23 5.35
N VAL A 56 7.72 0.81 6.56
CA VAL A 56 8.99 1.13 7.24
C VAL A 56 9.80 -0.13 7.52
N VAL A 57 9.19 -1.16 8.11
CA VAL A 57 9.87 -2.42 8.44
C VAL A 57 10.32 -3.14 7.17
N PHE A 58 9.50 -3.10 6.12
CA PHE A 58 9.87 -3.64 4.81
C PHE A 58 11.11 -2.94 4.21
N LEU A 59 11.13 -1.60 4.19
CA LEU A 59 12.26 -0.80 3.71
C LEU A 59 13.54 -1.09 4.50
N LEU A 60 13.45 -1.22 5.82
CA LEU A 60 14.61 -1.58 6.66
C LEU A 60 15.16 -2.96 6.29
N GLY A 61 14.30 -3.95 6.07
CA GLY A 61 14.70 -5.28 5.64
C GLY A 61 15.37 -5.28 4.26
N VAL A 62 14.80 -4.57 3.29
CA VAL A 62 15.39 -4.41 1.95
C VAL A 62 16.74 -3.70 2.02
N MET A 63 16.84 -2.63 2.81
CA MET A 63 18.09 -1.89 3.00
C MET A 63 19.18 -2.75 3.65
N TRP A 64 18.81 -3.57 4.64
CA TRP A 64 19.73 -4.53 5.25
C TRP A 64 20.19 -5.61 4.26
N LEU A 65 19.28 -6.11 3.41
CA LEU A 65 19.61 -7.06 2.36
C LEU A 65 20.61 -6.47 1.35
N ILE A 66 20.36 -5.22 0.90
CA ILE A 66 21.26 -4.50 0.00
C ILE A 66 22.61 -4.27 0.67
N TYR A 67 22.63 -3.81 1.92
CA TYR A 67 23.86 -3.62 2.68
C TYR A 67 24.65 -4.92 2.81
N LYS A 68 23.98 -6.02 3.15
CA LYS A 68 24.59 -7.34 3.23
C LYS A 68 25.11 -7.83 1.88
N LEU A 69 24.48 -7.47 0.76
CA LEU A 69 24.92 -7.83 -0.59
C LEU A 69 26.05 -6.93 -1.13
N LEU A 70 26.12 -5.66 -0.70
CA LEU A 70 27.18 -4.73 -1.12
C LEU A 70 28.46 -4.88 -0.28
N LEU A 71 28.32 -5.16 1.03
CA LEU A 71 29.44 -5.21 1.97
C LEU A 71 30.06 -6.61 2.12
N ARG A 72 29.45 -7.63 1.52
CA ARG A 72 29.95 -9.01 1.45
C ARG A 72 30.01 -9.44 -0.01
#